data_AF-A0A6A6DD93-F1
#
_entry.id   AF-A0A6A6DD93-F1
#
_cell.length_a   1.000
_cell.length_b   1.000
_cell.length_c   1.000
_cell.angle_alpha   90.00
_cell.angle_beta   90.00
_cell.angle_gamma   90.00
#
_symmetry.space_group_name_H-M   'P 1'
#
loop_
_entity.id
_entity.type
_entity.pdbx_description
1 polymer ?
#
loop_
_entity_poly.entity_id
_entity_poly.type
_entity_poly.pdbx_seq_one_letter_code
_entity_poly.pdbx_strand_id
1 'polypeptide(L)'
;MSQSNNYGSYKYFLVTSPSAYIVHVEINRPSKLNAISTAVWQEFGQLFHQLSRDPDVRAVVLSGAGERAFTSGLDVQAASQEPVLAGSDDVDVARRAKG
;
A
#
# COMPACT_ATOMS: atom_id res chain seq x y z
N MET A 1 4.37 21.20 19.43
CA MET A 1 3.09 20.53 19.16
C MET A 1 3.01 20.37 17.65
N SER A 2 3.33 19.17 17.16
CA SER A 2 3.47 18.92 15.71
C SER A 2 2.10 19.00 15.05
N GLN A 3 2.03 19.79 13.98
CA GLN A 3 0.86 19.98 13.14
C GLN A 3 0.32 18.63 12.63
N SER A 4 -0.99 18.55 12.46
CA SER A 4 -1.65 17.50 11.67
C SER A 4 -1.16 17.59 10.23
N ASN A 5 -0.22 16.73 9.82
CA ASN A 5 0.11 16.57 8.39
C ASN A 5 -1.15 16.06 7.70
N ASN A 6 -1.70 16.90 6.82
CA ASN A 6 -2.91 16.59 6.07
C ASN A 6 -2.50 15.81 4.82
N TYR A 7 -2.29 14.50 4.99
CA TYR A 7 -2.16 13.59 3.85
C TYR A 7 -3.49 13.60 3.08
N GLY A 8 -3.42 13.51 1.74
CA GLY A 8 -4.63 13.59 0.89
C GLY A 8 -5.69 12.57 1.29
N SER A 9 -6.94 12.82 0.89
CA SER A 9 -8.02 11.83 1.12
C SER A 9 -7.79 10.61 0.25
N TYR A 10 -7.39 9.52 0.90
CA TYR A 10 -7.16 8.21 0.31
C TYR A 10 -8.41 7.34 0.51
N LYS A 11 -8.86 6.66 -0.55
CA LYS A 11 -10.04 5.81 -0.51
C LYS A 11 -9.75 4.49 0.20
N TYR A 12 -8.55 3.96 0.01
CA TYR A 12 -8.14 2.64 0.49
C TYR A 12 -7.12 2.70 1.62
N PHE A 13 -6.76 3.89 2.10
CA PHE A 13 -5.84 4.07 3.23
C PHE A 13 -6.36 5.06 4.26
N LEU A 14 -6.17 4.72 5.54
CA LEU A 14 -6.26 5.69 6.64
C LEU A 14 -4.84 6.10 7.01
N VAL A 15 -4.62 7.38 7.29
CA VAL A 15 -3.31 7.91 7.65
C VAL A 15 -3.44 8.75 8.91
N THR A 16 -2.65 8.43 9.92
CA THR A 16 -2.59 9.16 11.20
C THR A 16 -1.13 9.40 11.63
N SER A 17 -0.92 10.33 12.55
CA SER A 17 0.42 10.62 13.10
C SER A 17 0.39 10.48 14.62
N PRO A 18 0.47 9.24 15.16
CA PRO A 18 0.31 8.98 16.60
C PRO A 18 1.46 9.52 17.45
N SER A 19 2.62 9.80 16.85
CA SER A 19 3.79 10.36 17.52
C SER A 19 4.57 11.26 16.56
N ALA A 20 5.45 12.10 17.11
CA ALA A 20 6.33 12.94 16.31
C ALA A 20 7.17 12.08 15.37
N TYR A 21 7.21 12.46 14.10
CA TYR A 21 7.94 11.79 13.02
C TYR A 21 7.52 10.36 12.66
N ILE A 22 6.42 9.87 13.24
CA ILE A 22 5.87 8.54 12.97
C ILE A 22 4.51 8.71 12.30
N VAL A 23 4.37 8.12 11.12
CA VAL A 23 3.11 8.03 10.41
C VAL A 23 2.60 6.61 10.47
N HIS A 24 1.32 6.44 10.79
CA HIS A 24 0.63 5.18 10.78
C HIS A 24 -0.31 5.14 9.57
N VAL A 25 -0.07 4.17 8.68
CA VAL A 25 -0.84 3.91 7.46
C VAL A 25 -1.60 2.60 7.64
N GLU A 26 -2.90 2.62 7.40
CA GLU A 26 -3.75 1.44 7.47
C GLU A 26 -4.40 1.16 6.13
N ILE A 27 -4.31 -0.08 5.64
CA ILE A 27 -5.11 -0.52 4.49
C ILE A 27 -6.57 -0.58 4.94
N ASN A 28 -7.45 0.20 4.32
CA ASN A 28 -8.84 0.38 4.71
C ASN A 28 -9.81 -0.34 3.77
N ARG A 29 -9.78 -1.67 3.79
CA ARG A 29 -10.75 -2.49 3.04
C ARG A 29 -11.14 -3.76 3.83
N PRO A 30 -11.59 -3.62 5.10
CA PRO A 30 -11.79 -4.75 6.01
C PRO A 30 -12.83 -5.77 5.50
N SER A 31 -13.85 -5.30 4.75
CA SER A 31 -14.86 -6.17 4.14
C SER A 31 -14.31 -7.15 3.10
N LYS A 32 -13.10 -6.87 2.57
CA LYS A 32 -12.36 -7.73 1.64
C LYS A 32 -11.04 -8.19 2.25
N LEU A 33 -10.92 -8.25 3.58
CA LEU A 33 -9.70 -8.64 4.29
C LEU A 33 -8.46 -7.86 3.83
N ASN A 34 -8.65 -6.58 3.49
CA ASN A 34 -7.59 -5.70 3.00
C ASN A 34 -6.88 -6.22 1.73
N ALA A 35 -7.60 -6.96 0.88
CA ALA A 35 -7.08 -7.47 -0.40
C ALA A 35 -6.62 -6.34 -1.35
N ILE A 36 -5.50 -6.57 -2.02
CA ILE A 36 -4.82 -5.62 -2.90
C ILE A 36 -5.33 -5.80 -4.34
N SER A 37 -6.07 -4.81 -4.83
CA SER A 37 -6.42 -4.66 -6.25
C SER A 37 -5.51 -3.64 -6.93
N THR A 38 -5.64 -3.48 -8.25
CA THR A 38 -4.88 -2.48 -9.03
C THR A 38 -5.05 -1.07 -8.47
N ALA A 39 -6.28 -0.68 -8.14
CA ALA A 39 -6.56 0.64 -7.55
C ALA A 39 -5.90 0.82 -6.18
N VAL A 40 -5.92 -0.22 -5.32
CA VAL A 40 -5.23 -0.18 -4.02
C VAL A 40 -3.73 -0.03 -4.22
N TRP A 41 -3.14 -0.76 -5.18
CA TRP A 41 -1.71 -0.69 -5.48
C TRP A 41 -1.27 0.67 -6.03
N GLN A 42 -2.06 1.26 -6.93
CA GLN A 42 -1.80 2.61 -7.45
C GLN A 42 -1.82 3.66 -6.34
N GLU A 43 -2.83 3.59 -5.47
CA GLU A 43 -2.98 4.52 -4.36
C GLU A 43 -1.88 4.34 -3.30
N PHE A 44 -1.47 3.10 -3.04
CA PHE A 44 -0.31 2.78 -2.19
C PHE A 44 0.96 3.46 -2.71
N GLY A 45 1.22 3.34 -4.02
CA GLY A 45 2.38 3.98 -4.65
C GLY A 45 2.38 5.49 -4.51
N GLN A 46 1.22 6.14 -4.71
CA GLN A 46 1.07 7.59 -4.54
C GLN A 46 1.32 8.03 -3.10
N LEU A 47 0.71 7.34 -2.12
CA LEU A 47 0.86 7.64 -0.71
C LEU A 47 2.32 7.51 -0.25
N PHE A 48 2.98 6.39 -0.54
CA PHE A 48 4.36 6.18 -0.11
C PHE A 48 5.35 7.11 -0.83
N HIS A 49 5.06 7.51 -2.07
CA HIS A 49 5.85 8.52 -2.78
C HIS A 49 5.75 9.92 -2.16
N GLN A 50 4.59 10.26 -1.61
CA GLN A 50 4.39 11.48 -0.83
C GLN A 50 5.13 11.39 0.51
N LEU A 51 4.94 10.30 1.27
CA LEU A 51 5.59 10.08 2.55
C LEU A 51 7.13 10.08 2.44
N SER A 52 7.69 9.52 1.36
CA SER A 52 9.15 9.49 1.18
C SER A 52 9.79 10.86 0.95
N ARG A 53 8.99 11.89 0.64
CA ARG A 53 9.46 13.27 0.40
C ARG A 53 9.19 14.20 1.58
N ASP A 54 8.48 13.70 2.58
CA ASP A 54 8.12 14.48 3.76
C ASP A 54 9.29 14.50 4.75
N PRO A 55 9.94 15.65 4.99
CA PRO A 55 11.09 15.74 5.89
C PRO A 55 10.71 15.45 7.36
N ASP A 56 9.42 15.52 7.69
CA ASP A 56 8.91 15.21 9.02
C ASP A 56 8.54 13.73 9.17
N VAL A 57 8.74 12.87 8.16
CA VAL A 57 8.50 11.43 8.28
C VAL A 57 9.81 10.68 8.44
N ARG A 58 9.99 10.02 9.58
CA ARG A 58 11.18 9.19 9.87
C ARG A 58 10.87 7.71 9.92
N ALA A 59 9.64 7.36 10.25
CA ALA A 59 9.18 5.98 10.27
C ALA A 59 7.72 5.89 9.83
N VAL A 60 7.39 4.82 9.10
CA VAL A 60 6.02 4.47 8.74
C VAL A 60 5.67 3.14 9.38
N VAL A 61 4.58 3.10 10.14
CA VAL A 61 3.94 1.87 10.61
C VAL A 61 2.84 1.53 9.61
N LEU A 62 2.89 0.34 9.02
CA LEU A 62 1.87 -0.14 8.10
C LEU A 62 1.06 -1.26 8.77
N SER A 63 -0.27 -1.10 8.83
CA SER A 63 -1.20 -2.13 9.30
C SER A 63 -2.40 -2.29 8.36
N GLY A 64 -3.29 -3.23 8.68
CA GLY A 64 -4.58 -3.38 8.02
C GLY A 64 -5.69 -2.97 8.99
N ALA A 65 -6.68 -2.23 8.50
CA ALA A 65 -7.83 -1.84 9.31
C ALA A 65 -8.69 -3.07 9.64
N GLY A 66 -9.31 -3.05 10.82
CA GLY A 66 -10.14 -4.14 11.34
C GLY A 66 -9.33 -5.26 12.01
N GLU A 67 -10.03 -6.25 12.57
CA GLU A 67 -9.44 -7.23 13.48
C GLU A 67 -9.01 -8.54 12.81
N ARG A 68 -9.39 -8.74 11.54
CA ARG A 68 -9.33 -10.06 10.91
C ARG A 68 -8.00 -10.39 10.26
N ALA A 69 -7.39 -9.42 9.59
CA ALA A 69 -6.18 -9.65 8.81
C ALA A 69 -5.46 -8.33 8.50
N PHE A 70 -4.13 -8.39 8.45
CA PHE A 70 -3.31 -7.33 7.85
C PHE A 70 -3.67 -7.14 6.37
N THR A 71 -3.54 -8.19 5.57
CA THR A 71 -4.06 -8.31 4.20
C THR A 71 -4.22 -9.79 3.82
N SER A 72 -5.20 -10.12 2.98
CA SER A 72 -5.31 -11.43 2.33
C SER A 72 -4.43 -11.56 1.07
N GLY A 73 -3.63 -10.54 0.74
CA GLY A 73 -2.78 -10.52 -0.46
C GLY A 73 -3.53 -10.02 -1.70
N LEU A 74 -3.20 -10.57 -2.87
CA LEU A 74 -3.79 -10.18 -4.16
C LEU A 74 -5.32 -10.43 -4.18
N ASP A 75 -6.08 -9.42 -4.62
CA ASP A 75 -7.49 -9.60 -4.94
C ASP A 75 -7.61 -10.35 -6.28
N VAL A 76 -7.69 -11.68 -6.21
CA VAL A 76 -7.73 -12.57 -7.40
C VAL A 76 -8.90 -12.24 -8.32
N GLN A 77 -10.05 -11.85 -7.75
CA GLN A 77 -11.22 -11.48 -8.53
C GLN A 77 -10.96 -10.20 -9.33
N ALA A 78 -10.39 -9.16 -8.70
CA ALA A 78 -10.01 -7.94 -9.39
C ALA A 78 -8.88 -8.18 -10.40
N ALA A 79 -7.87 -8.99 -10.03
CA ALA A 79 -6.71 -9.29 -10.88
C ALA A 79 -7.09 -10.03 -12.17
N SER A 80 -8.16 -10.82 -12.15
CA SER A 80 -8.70 -11.48 -13.36
C SER A 80 -9.25 -10.50 -14.40
N GLN A 81 -9.63 -9.29 -13.98
CA GLN A 81 -10.18 -8.24 -14.84
C GLN A 81 -9.14 -7.19 -15.18
N GLU A 82 -8.33 -6.81 -14.19
CA GLU A 82 -7.27 -5.81 -14.31
C GLU A 82 -5.98 -6.36 -13.68
N PRO A 83 -5.00 -6.79 -14.49
CA PRO A 83 -3.75 -7.33 -13.97
C PRO A 83 -2.98 -6.30 -13.12
N VAL A 84 -2.84 -6.59 -11.82
CA VAL A 84 -2.16 -5.71 -10.84
C VAL A 84 -0.65 -5.61 -11.10
N LEU A 85 -0.07 -6.67 -11.69
CA LEU A 85 1.38 -6.86 -11.86
C LEU A 85 1.76 -7.15 -13.32
N ALA A 86 1.07 -6.57 -14.30
CA ALA A 86 1.53 -6.61 -15.68
C ALA A 86 2.79 -5.73 -15.86
N GLY A 87 3.89 -6.14 -15.22
CA GLY A 87 5.23 -5.77 -15.64
C GLY A 87 5.52 -6.46 -16.96
N SER A 88 6.18 -5.74 -17.88
CA SER A 88 6.60 -6.21 -19.20
C SER A 88 7.16 -7.64 -19.13
N ASP A 89 6.83 -8.47 -20.12
CA ASP A 89 7.19 -9.88 -20.32
C ASP A 89 8.71 -10.23 -20.28
N ASP A 90 9.58 -9.36 -19.78
CA ASP A 90 11.04 -9.47 -19.89
C ASP A 90 11.79 -9.74 -18.58
N VAL A 91 11.18 -10.38 -17.58
CA VAL A 91 11.92 -10.76 -16.36
C VAL A 91 11.60 -12.17 -15.86
N ASP A 92 11.68 -13.15 -16.75
CA ASP A 92 12.02 -14.52 -16.33
C ASP A 92 13.51 -14.80 -16.60
N VAL A 93 14.36 -14.09 -15.85
CA VAL A 93 15.82 -14.34 -15.84
C VAL A 93 16.11 -15.76 -15.30
N ALA A 94 15.24 -16.29 -14.43
CA ALA A 94 15.36 -17.62 -13.85
C ALA A 94 15.23 -18.75 -14.89
N ARG A 95 14.46 -18.58 -15.98
CA ARG A 95 14.36 -19.54 -17.09
C ARG A 95 15.54 -19.56 -18.06
N ARG A 96 16.46 -18.59 -17.99
CA ARG A 96 17.56 -18.44 -18.97
C ARG A 96 18.87 -19.10 -18.53
N ALA A 97 18.97 -19.64 -17.30
CA ALA A 97 20.16 -20.35 -16.85
C ALA A 97 20.24 -21.74 -17.51
N LYS A 98 21.06 -21.87 -18.56
CA LYS A 98 21.54 -23.16 -19.05
C LYS A 98 22.70 -23.59 -18.14
N GLY A 99 22.62 -24.81 -17.61
CA GLY A 99 23.73 -25.48 -16.94
C GLY A 99 24.86 -25.85 -17.90
#